data_AF-A0A7W9GE42-F1
#
_entry.id   AF-A0A7W9GE42-F1
#
_cell.length_a   1.000
_cell.length_b   1.000
_cell.length_c   1.000
_cell.angle_alpha   90.00
_cell.angle_beta   90.00
_cell.angle_gamma   90.00
#
_symmetry.space_group_name_H-M   'P 1'
#
loop_
_entity.id
_entity.type
_entity.pdbx_description
1 polymer ?
#
loop_
_entity_poly.entity_id
_entity_poly.type
_entity_poly.pdbx_seq_one_letter_code
_entity_poly.pdbx_strand_id
1 'polypeptide(L)'
;MLGAAEAMCERNFTATTVQRLSFESVGKLEELIVAEATPAGAPSPGRDAPEGDIPEGAGQTQAATVASGGRRAFLQELKEDPGPLQLETLLAEIVKLERVKAIRLPAALFEGVSEKVVAGWRARAMKMYPSDFEAAAPPVRLTLPAASCQVRQAELIDGLVELLIQLVHKISVRAEKKVAGELNAEFRRVQGKNGILVKLATAALELPEEIVRKALYPVVGERTLEDIIAEAKANEKELRTRVRTLQADDGRPGPAEALRRLRHRLLRRRRGGAAGARGARRLARRGPQPRQRPGGAHPVRAVRAGGAA
;
A
#
# COMPACT_ATOMS: atom_id res chain seq x y z
N MET A 1 4.25 7.75 -60.29
CA MET A 1 2.95 7.08 -60.03
C MET A 1 2.83 6.66 -58.56
N LEU A 2 3.77 5.89 -58.01
CA LEU A 2 3.71 5.37 -56.62
C LEU A 2 3.60 6.48 -55.54
N GLY A 3 4.43 7.54 -55.61
CA GLY A 3 4.39 8.61 -54.61
C GLY A 3 3.08 9.45 -54.59
N ALA A 4 2.37 9.52 -55.72
CA ALA A 4 1.09 10.25 -55.78
C ALA A 4 -0.03 9.45 -55.09
N ALA A 5 -0.04 8.12 -55.27
CA ALA A 5 -0.99 7.23 -54.62
C ALA A 5 -0.75 7.17 -53.11
N GLU A 6 0.52 7.11 -52.68
CA GLU A 6 0.90 7.15 -51.26
C GLU A 6 0.49 8.46 -50.59
N ALA A 7 0.78 9.61 -51.21
CA ALA A 7 0.36 10.92 -50.71
C ALA A 7 -1.17 11.10 -50.69
N MET A 8 -1.90 10.43 -51.59
CA MET A 8 -3.38 10.42 -51.57
C MET A 8 -3.91 9.55 -50.42
N CYS A 9 -3.30 8.38 -50.20
CA CYS A 9 -3.64 7.51 -49.08
C CYS A 9 -3.37 8.18 -47.72
N GLU A 10 -2.20 8.81 -47.56
CA GLU A 10 -1.84 9.57 -46.36
C GLU A 10 -2.83 10.71 -46.08
N ARG A 11 -3.21 11.47 -47.11
CA ARG A 11 -4.22 12.54 -46.99
C ARG A 11 -5.59 11.99 -46.58
N ASN A 12 -6.06 10.92 -47.21
CA ASN A 12 -7.36 10.33 -46.88
C ASN A 12 -7.37 9.75 -45.45
N PHE A 13 -6.28 9.08 -45.06
CA PHE A 13 -6.12 8.51 -43.72
C PHE A 13 -6.13 9.58 -42.63
N THR A 14 -5.32 10.63 -42.80
CA THR A 14 -5.22 11.72 -41.83
C THR A 14 -6.51 12.54 -41.77
N ALA A 15 -7.18 12.80 -42.90
CA ALA A 15 -8.48 13.48 -42.92
C ALA A 15 -9.57 12.66 -42.21
N THR A 16 -9.66 11.36 -42.48
CA THR A 16 -10.64 10.47 -41.82
C THR A 16 -10.39 10.37 -40.32
N THR A 17 -9.12 10.29 -39.92
CA THR A 17 -8.74 10.23 -38.50
C THR A 17 -9.18 11.51 -37.78
N VAL A 18 -8.87 12.69 -38.34
CA VAL A 18 -9.25 13.97 -37.75
C VAL A 18 -10.77 14.13 -37.63
N GLN A 19 -11.54 13.67 -38.63
CA GLN A 19 -13.00 13.70 -38.58
C GLN A 19 -13.60 12.82 -37.46
N ARG A 20 -12.90 11.78 -37.05
CA ARG A 20 -13.34 10.87 -35.98
C ARG A 20 -12.93 11.32 -34.59
N LEU A 21 -11.97 12.25 -34.48
CA LEU A 21 -11.51 12.77 -33.18
C LEU A 21 -12.57 13.66 -32.54
N SER A 22 -12.74 13.53 -31.23
CA SER A 22 -13.55 14.47 -30.45
C SER A 22 -12.77 15.76 -30.19
N PHE A 23 -13.47 16.89 -29.99
CA PHE A 23 -12.82 18.17 -29.66
C PHE A 23 -11.96 18.08 -28.38
N GLU A 24 -12.40 17.33 -27.38
CA GLU A 24 -11.64 17.08 -26.15
C GLU A 24 -10.34 16.32 -26.43
N SER A 25 -10.39 15.30 -27.29
CA SER A 25 -9.21 14.53 -27.70
C SER A 25 -8.23 15.40 -28.48
N VAL A 26 -8.73 16.26 -29.38
CA VAL A 26 -7.88 17.18 -30.17
C VAL A 26 -7.12 18.13 -29.24
N GLY A 27 -7.81 18.80 -28.31
CA GLY A 27 -7.15 19.71 -27.37
C GLY A 27 -6.06 19.02 -26.55
N LYS A 28 -6.33 17.81 -26.04
CA LYS A 28 -5.34 17.03 -25.28
C LYS A 28 -4.15 16.55 -26.11
N LEU A 29 -4.38 16.20 -27.38
CA LEU A 29 -3.31 15.84 -28.31
C LEU A 29 -2.43 17.05 -28.65
N GLU A 30 -3.02 18.24 -28.81
CA GLU A 30 -2.27 19.47 -29.04
C GLU A 30 -1.47 19.89 -27.81
N GLU A 31 -2.06 19.80 -26.61
CA GLU A 31 -1.35 20.02 -25.34
C GLU A 31 -0.17 19.07 -25.18
N LEU A 32 -0.30 17.82 -25.61
CA LEU A 32 0.76 16.82 -25.55
C LEU A 32 1.96 17.16 -26.44
N ILE A 33 1.74 17.88 -27.55
CA ILE A 33 2.80 18.38 -28.43
C ILE A 33 3.42 19.66 -27.84
N VAL A 34 2.60 20.62 -27.41
CA VAL A 34 3.04 21.95 -26.96
C VAL A 34 3.73 21.92 -25.59
N ALA A 35 3.31 21.02 -24.69
CA ALA A 35 3.92 20.89 -23.36
C ALA A 35 5.40 20.43 -23.40
N GLU A 36 5.92 20.03 -24.57
CA GLU A 36 7.34 19.72 -24.78
C GLU A 36 8.20 20.96 -25.15
N ALA A 37 7.59 22.10 -25.53
CA ALA A 37 8.29 23.21 -26.21
C ALA A 37 9.04 24.20 -25.30
N THR A 38 9.41 23.83 -24.07
CA THR A 38 10.29 24.68 -23.23
C THR A 38 11.66 24.05 -23.00
N PRO A 39 12.63 24.27 -23.90
CA PRO A 39 14.04 24.26 -23.54
C PRO A 39 14.58 25.70 -23.36
N ALA A 40 15.13 25.95 -22.18
CA ALA A 40 16.21 26.91 -21.88
C ALA A 40 16.11 28.37 -22.38
N GLY A 41 15.65 29.25 -21.49
CA GLY A 41 16.08 30.65 -21.45
C GLY A 41 17.11 30.85 -20.34
N ALA A 42 18.39 30.52 -20.60
CA ALA A 42 19.50 31.00 -19.80
C ALA A 42 20.50 31.69 -20.75
N PRO A 43 20.67 33.02 -20.67
CA PRO A 43 21.70 33.71 -21.43
C PRO A 43 23.06 33.43 -20.77
N SER A 44 24.04 32.99 -21.55
CA SER A 44 25.45 33.15 -21.15
C SER A 44 25.83 34.63 -21.21
N PRO A 45 26.50 35.16 -20.19
CA PRO A 45 27.56 36.12 -20.39
C PRO A 45 28.91 35.43 -20.11
N GLY A 46 29.87 35.72 -20.98
CA GLY A 46 31.19 35.13 -20.97
C GLY A 46 32.11 35.60 -19.84
N ARG A 47 33.21 34.85 -19.72
CA ARG A 47 34.57 35.19 -19.23
C ARG A 47 34.67 36.07 -17.97
N ASP A 48 35.23 35.50 -16.91
CA ASP A 48 36.60 35.81 -16.44
C ASP A 48 37.12 34.73 -15.44
N ALA A 49 38.45 34.54 -15.44
CA ALA A 49 39.34 33.45 -14.94
C ALA A 49 39.40 33.18 -13.39
N PRO A 50 40.34 32.39 -12.81
CA PRO A 50 41.15 31.21 -13.25
C PRO A 50 41.12 29.98 -12.26
N GLU A 51 41.88 28.94 -12.64
CA GLU A 51 42.36 27.71 -11.94
C GLU A 51 42.50 27.69 -10.40
N GLY A 52 42.29 26.49 -9.82
CA GLY A 52 42.81 26.11 -8.50
C GLY A 52 42.30 24.75 -7.98
N ASP A 53 43.13 23.73 -8.14
CA ASP A 53 43.34 22.51 -7.31
C ASP A 53 42.19 21.72 -6.67
N ILE A 54 42.21 20.40 -6.94
CA ILE A 54 41.48 19.36 -6.20
C ILE A 54 42.26 19.03 -4.91
N PRO A 55 41.58 18.69 -3.79
CA PRO A 55 41.80 17.35 -3.26
C PRO A 55 40.52 16.63 -2.80
N GLU A 56 40.66 15.30 -2.80
CA GLU A 56 39.71 14.25 -2.45
C GLU A 56 39.11 14.36 -1.04
N GLY A 57 37.88 13.86 -0.87
CA GLY A 57 37.27 13.64 0.44
C GLY A 57 35.98 12.83 0.35
N ALA A 58 36.01 11.63 0.91
CA ALA A 58 34.93 10.64 0.91
C ALA A 58 33.62 11.14 1.56
N GLY A 59 32.49 10.67 1.03
CA GLY A 59 31.18 10.85 1.64
C GLY A 59 30.05 10.43 0.72
N GLN A 60 29.88 9.12 0.50
CA GLN A 60 28.65 8.58 -0.07
C GLN A 60 27.49 8.91 0.87
N THR A 61 26.67 9.89 0.48
CA THR A 61 25.30 10.03 0.97
C THR A 61 24.42 10.22 -0.26
N GLN A 62 23.83 9.11 -0.73
CA GLN A 62 22.70 9.17 -1.65
C GLN A 62 21.52 9.76 -0.88
N ALA A 63 21.45 11.09 -0.87
CA ALA A 63 20.29 11.86 -0.45
C ALA A 63 19.45 12.17 -1.69
N ALA A 64 18.34 11.45 -1.78
CA ALA A 64 17.07 11.83 -2.37
C ALA A 64 17.09 13.06 -3.32
N THR A 65 17.14 12.81 -4.63
CA THR A 65 16.59 13.72 -5.64
C THR A 65 15.06 13.64 -5.64
N VAL A 66 14.45 14.05 -4.52
CA VAL A 66 13.03 14.42 -4.50
C VAL A 66 12.93 15.90 -4.82
N ALA A 67 12.09 16.21 -5.82
CA ALA A 67 11.55 17.53 -6.12
C ALA A 67 12.51 18.59 -6.68
N SER A 68 12.96 18.37 -7.93
CA SER A 68 13.12 19.44 -8.94
C SER A 68 13.18 18.84 -10.35
N GLY A 69 12.22 17.96 -10.67
CA GLY A 69 12.08 17.43 -12.02
C GLY A 69 11.21 18.38 -12.81
N GLY A 70 11.82 19.26 -13.62
CA GLY A 70 11.10 19.93 -14.71
C GLY A 70 10.26 18.87 -15.41
N ARG A 71 8.95 19.06 -15.38
CA ARG A 71 7.92 18.09 -15.77
C ARG A 71 8.32 17.49 -17.12
N ARG A 72 8.92 16.29 -17.10
CA ARG A 72 9.32 15.56 -18.30
C ARG A 72 8.10 15.57 -19.22
N ALA A 73 8.31 16.04 -20.43
CA ALA A 73 7.21 16.22 -21.34
C ALA A 73 6.60 14.83 -21.64
N PHE A 74 5.28 14.74 -21.51
CA PHE A 74 4.56 13.47 -21.38
C PHE A 74 4.79 12.55 -22.59
N LEU A 75 4.99 13.14 -23.77
CA LEU A 75 5.23 12.40 -24.99
C LEU A 75 6.57 11.66 -24.92
N GLN A 76 7.63 12.23 -24.35
CA GLN A 76 8.88 11.49 -24.11
C GLN A 76 8.68 10.33 -23.12
N GLU A 77 7.98 10.56 -22.01
CA GLU A 77 7.69 9.50 -21.03
C GLU A 77 6.87 8.34 -21.63
N LEU A 78 5.95 8.65 -22.55
CA LEU A 78 5.18 7.66 -23.29
C LEU A 78 6.04 6.84 -24.28
N LYS A 79 7.16 7.41 -24.74
CA LYS A 79 8.11 6.74 -25.62
C LYS A 79 9.09 5.85 -24.86
N GLU A 80 9.26 6.04 -23.56
CA GLU A 80 10.12 5.18 -22.73
C GLU A 80 9.46 3.83 -22.42
N ASP A 81 10.25 2.76 -22.55
CA ASP A 81 9.86 1.41 -22.18
C ASP A 81 9.89 1.23 -20.65
N PRO A 82 9.12 0.27 -20.09
CA PRO A 82 9.02 0.11 -18.64
C PRO A 82 10.37 -0.20 -17.99
N GLY A 83 10.58 0.35 -16.80
CA GLY A 83 11.77 0.13 -15.97
C GLY A 83 11.90 -1.31 -15.42
N PRO A 84 12.90 -1.56 -14.55
CA PRO A 84 13.10 -2.88 -13.97
C PRO A 84 11.91 -3.33 -13.10
N LEU A 85 11.77 -4.65 -12.97
CA LEU A 85 10.71 -5.36 -12.24
C LEU A 85 10.64 -4.99 -10.75
N GLN A 86 9.86 -3.96 -10.44
CA GLN A 86 9.66 -3.37 -9.11
C GLN A 86 8.21 -2.92 -8.93
N LEU A 87 7.73 -2.82 -7.69
CA LEU A 87 6.37 -2.36 -7.40
C LEU A 87 6.19 -0.89 -7.83
N GLU A 88 7.24 -0.11 -7.63
CA GLU A 88 7.34 1.29 -8.01
C GLU A 88 7.19 1.46 -9.53
N THR A 89 7.82 0.58 -10.32
CA THR A 89 7.66 0.53 -11.77
C THR A 89 6.22 0.22 -12.17
N LEU A 90 5.59 -0.78 -11.54
CA LEU A 90 4.20 -1.12 -11.81
C LEU A 90 3.27 0.09 -11.57
N LEU A 91 3.45 0.78 -10.44
CA LEU A 91 2.66 1.96 -10.11
C LEU A 91 2.91 3.12 -11.08
N ALA A 92 4.15 3.34 -11.50
CA ALA A 92 4.50 4.35 -12.50
C ALA A 92 3.84 4.06 -13.86
N GLU A 93 3.86 2.81 -14.32
CA GLU A 93 3.20 2.40 -15.57
C GLU A 93 1.66 2.51 -15.49
N ILE A 94 1.05 2.29 -14.31
CA ILE A 94 -0.38 2.54 -14.10
C ILE A 94 -0.70 4.03 -14.28
N VAL A 95 0.08 4.92 -13.65
CA VAL A 95 -0.10 6.38 -13.80
C VAL A 95 0.09 6.81 -15.27
N LYS A 96 1.07 6.24 -15.97
CA LYS A 96 1.28 6.48 -17.41
C LYS A 96 0.06 6.05 -18.22
N LEU A 97 -0.49 4.85 -17.97
CA LEU A 97 -1.69 4.34 -18.63
C LEU A 97 -2.93 5.22 -18.35
N GLU A 98 -3.10 5.69 -17.12
CA GLU A 98 -4.20 6.60 -16.75
C GLU A 98 -4.12 7.91 -17.53
N ARG A 99 -2.92 8.46 -17.70
CA ARG A 99 -2.69 9.67 -18.51
C ARG A 99 -3.00 9.44 -19.98
N VAL A 100 -2.65 8.29 -20.55
CA VAL A 100 -3.02 7.92 -21.94
C VAL A 100 -4.54 7.81 -22.08
N LYS A 101 -5.20 7.13 -21.13
CA LYS A 101 -6.67 7.02 -21.11
C LYS A 101 -7.36 8.37 -20.96
N ALA A 102 -6.74 9.30 -20.24
CA ALA A 102 -7.25 10.65 -20.08
C ALA A 102 -7.32 11.43 -21.40
N ILE A 103 -6.56 11.07 -22.44
CA ILE A 103 -6.65 11.66 -23.78
C ILE A 103 -8.03 11.38 -24.42
N ARG A 104 -8.74 10.36 -23.95
CA ARG A 104 -10.11 10.02 -24.38
C ARG A 104 -10.19 9.78 -25.90
N LEU A 105 -9.23 9.03 -26.45
CA LEU A 105 -9.29 8.63 -27.85
C LEU A 105 -10.52 7.74 -28.10
N PRO A 106 -11.29 7.98 -29.17
CA PRO A 106 -12.40 7.10 -29.55
C PRO A 106 -11.91 5.68 -29.82
N ALA A 107 -12.57 4.66 -29.27
CA ALA A 107 -12.18 3.26 -29.46
C ALA A 107 -12.20 2.84 -30.95
N ALA A 108 -13.10 3.43 -31.74
CA ALA A 108 -13.25 3.19 -33.17
C ALA A 108 -12.43 4.16 -34.05
N LEU A 109 -11.46 4.91 -33.50
CA LEU A 109 -10.71 5.93 -34.23
C LEU A 109 -10.08 5.37 -35.53
N PHE A 110 -9.46 4.20 -35.44
CA PHE A 110 -8.82 3.52 -36.58
C PHE A 110 -9.65 2.36 -37.15
N GLU A 111 -10.96 2.33 -36.93
CA GLU A 111 -11.83 1.28 -37.48
C GLU A 111 -11.76 1.26 -39.02
N GLY A 112 -11.56 0.07 -39.59
CA GLY A 112 -11.38 -0.14 -41.03
C GLY A 112 -9.95 0.12 -41.54
N VAL A 113 -9.01 0.45 -40.66
CA VAL A 113 -7.58 0.62 -41.00
C VAL A 113 -6.79 -0.59 -40.51
N SER A 114 -5.89 -1.11 -41.34
CA SER A 114 -5.04 -2.24 -40.92
C SER A 114 -4.10 -1.85 -39.78
N GLU A 115 -3.89 -2.76 -38.83
CA GLU A 115 -2.97 -2.56 -37.70
C GLU A 115 -1.55 -2.23 -38.15
N LYS A 116 -1.09 -2.80 -39.27
CA LYS A 116 0.22 -2.51 -39.86
C LYS A 116 0.39 -1.03 -40.23
N VAL A 117 -0.66 -0.39 -40.72
CA VAL A 117 -0.64 1.04 -41.05
C VAL A 117 -0.51 1.84 -39.76
N VAL A 118 -1.38 1.58 -38.77
CA VAL A 118 -1.35 2.30 -37.47
C VAL A 118 0.01 2.11 -36.76
N ALA A 119 0.57 0.91 -36.79
CA ALA A 119 1.91 0.61 -36.27
C ALA A 119 3.00 1.38 -37.02
N GLY A 120 2.89 1.54 -38.34
CA GLY A 120 3.79 2.37 -39.14
C GLY A 120 3.74 3.85 -38.74
N TRP A 121 2.54 4.39 -38.50
CA TRP A 121 2.37 5.76 -37.99
C TRP A 121 2.93 5.93 -36.57
N ARG A 122 2.72 4.95 -35.69
CA ARG A 122 3.36 4.91 -34.37
C ARG A 122 4.87 4.88 -34.50
N ALA A 123 5.45 4.03 -35.34
CA ALA A 123 6.89 3.94 -35.54
C ALA A 123 7.50 5.24 -36.08
N ARG A 124 6.77 5.97 -36.94
CA ARG A 124 7.13 7.32 -37.39
C ARG A 124 7.13 8.30 -36.22
N ALA A 125 6.07 8.34 -35.42
CA ALA A 125 5.97 9.21 -34.24
C ALA A 125 7.07 8.93 -33.19
N MET A 126 7.46 7.67 -33.00
CA MET A 126 8.55 7.30 -32.08
C MET A 126 9.90 7.91 -32.47
N LYS A 127 10.13 8.20 -33.75
CA LYS A 127 11.39 8.77 -34.25
C LYS A 127 11.40 10.30 -34.29
N MET A 128 10.25 10.93 -34.15
CA MET A 128 10.10 12.39 -34.25
C MET A 128 10.41 13.10 -32.95
N TYR A 129 11.01 14.28 -33.07
CA TYR A 129 11.15 15.27 -32.01
C TYR A 129 9.92 16.19 -31.96
N PRO A 130 9.63 16.85 -30.83
CA PRO A 130 8.49 17.78 -30.73
C PRO A 130 8.45 18.85 -31.83
N SER A 131 9.60 19.40 -32.24
CA SER A 131 9.70 20.33 -33.38
C SER A 131 9.22 19.74 -34.71
N ASP A 132 9.39 18.43 -34.92
CA ASP A 132 8.94 17.75 -36.14
C ASP A 132 7.41 17.61 -36.15
N PHE A 133 6.79 17.46 -34.97
CA PHE A 133 5.33 17.46 -34.85
C PHE A 133 4.76 18.85 -35.20
N GLU A 134 5.39 19.92 -34.73
CA GLU A 134 4.96 21.29 -35.03
C GLU A 134 5.07 21.62 -36.52
N ALA A 135 6.15 21.19 -37.17
CA ALA A 135 6.40 21.38 -38.59
C ALA A 135 5.49 20.53 -39.50
N ALA A 136 4.82 19.51 -38.96
CA ALA A 136 3.91 18.66 -39.72
C ALA A 136 2.62 19.39 -40.09
N ALA A 137 2.03 19.03 -41.23
CA ALA A 137 0.73 19.55 -41.64
C ALA A 137 -0.33 19.25 -40.56
N PRO A 138 -1.32 20.15 -40.31
CA PRO A 138 -2.29 19.99 -39.24
C PRO A 138 -2.94 18.59 -39.13
N PRO A 139 -3.39 17.94 -40.22
CA PRO A 139 -4.01 16.61 -40.10
C PRO A 139 -2.98 15.51 -39.75
N VAL A 140 -1.73 15.64 -40.22
CA VAL A 140 -0.63 14.73 -39.88
C VAL A 140 -0.22 14.90 -38.42
N ARG A 141 -0.14 16.16 -37.95
CA ARG A 141 0.25 16.55 -36.60
C ARG A 141 -0.67 15.95 -35.52
N LEU A 142 -1.97 15.81 -35.79
CA LEU A 142 -2.92 15.17 -34.87
C LEU A 142 -2.92 13.65 -34.99
N THR A 143 -2.75 13.13 -36.21
CA THR A 143 -2.83 11.69 -36.49
C THR A 143 -1.64 10.92 -35.89
N LEU A 144 -0.42 11.49 -35.93
CA LEU A 144 0.79 10.87 -35.37
C LEU A 144 0.67 10.56 -33.86
N PRO A 145 0.40 11.55 -32.98
CA PRO A 145 0.26 11.29 -31.54
C PRO A 145 -0.99 10.45 -31.23
N ALA A 146 -2.07 10.58 -32.01
CA ALA A 146 -3.25 9.72 -31.83
C ALA A 146 -2.94 8.24 -32.09
N ALA A 147 -2.22 7.94 -33.18
CA ALA A 147 -1.79 6.59 -33.51
C ALA A 147 -0.80 6.05 -32.47
N SER A 148 0.16 6.87 -32.03
CA SER A 148 1.13 6.44 -31.01
C SER A 148 0.46 6.18 -29.65
N CYS A 149 -0.48 7.01 -29.21
CA CYS A 149 -1.20 6.82 -27.95
C CYS A 149 -2.08 5.57 -27.98
N GLN A 150 -2.79 5.31 -29.08
CA GLN A 150 -3.62 4.12 -29.21
C GLN A 150 -2.79 2.84 -29.11
N VAL A 151 -1.68 2.77 -29.84
CA VAL A 151 -0.80 1.59 -29.85
C VAL A 151 -0.07 1.47 -28.52
N ARG A 152 0.47 2.57 -27.97
CA ARG A 152 1.12 2.55 -26.64
C ARG A 152 0.16 2.14 -25.54
N GLN A 153 -1.12 2.49 -25.61
CA GLN A 153 -2.10 2.04 -24.61
C GLN A 153 -2.15 0.51 -24.51
N ALA A 154 -2.16 -0.21 -25.64
CA ALA A 154 -2.14 -1.66 -25.66
C ALA A 154 -0.82 -2.22 -25.12
N GLU A 155 0.32 -1.68 -25.59
CA GLU A 155 1.65 -2.10 -25.12
C GLU A 155 1.87 -1.88 -23.62
N LEU A 156 1.32 -0.79 -23.06
CA LEU A 156 1.36 -0.53 -21.62
C LEU A 156 0.52 -1.55 -20.84
N ILE A 157 -0.63 -1.95 -21.36
CA ILE A 157 -1.46 -2.99 -20.73
C ILE A 157 -0.71 -4.33 -20.76
N ASP A 158 -0.11 -4.70 -21.89
CA ASP A 158 0.67 -5.93 -22.02
C ASP A 158 1.88 -5.93 -21.08
N GLY A 159 2.61 -4.81 -21.00
CA GLY A 159 3.73 -4.63 -20.08
C GLY A 159 3.31 -4.69 -18.61
N LEU A 160 2.16 -4.10 -18.24
CA LEU A 160 1.61 -4.19 -16.89
C LEU A 160 1.23 -5.62 -16.51
N VAL A 161 0.65 -6.38 -17.44
CA VAL A 161 0.32 -7.79 -17.24
C VAL A 161 1.60 -8.61 -16.99
N GLU A 162 2.64 -8.39 -17.81
CA GLU A 162 3.93 -9.06 -17.65
C GLU A 162 4.58 -8.73 -16.29
N LEU A 163 4.63 -7.44 -15.92
CA LEU A 163 5.14 -7.00 -14.62
C LEU A 163 4.35 -7.63 -13.45
N LEU A 164 3.03 -7.72 -13.56
CA LEU A 164 2.18 -8.34 -12.54
C LEU A 164 2.46 -9.84 -12.41
N ILE A 165 2.55 -10.57 -13.53
CA ILE A 165 2.89 -12.00 -13.54
C ILE A 165 4.23 -12.24 -12.84
N GLN A 166 5.23 -11.44 -13.20
CA GLN A 166 6.56 -11.51 -12.63
C GLN A 166 6.59 -11.20 -11.13
N LEU A 167 5.85 -10.18 -10.67
CA LEU A 167 5.73 -9.83 -9.25
C LEU A 167 5.05 -10.93 -8.44
N VAL A 168 3.94 -11.49 -8.94
CA VAL A 168 3.23 -12.59 -8.29
C VAL A 168 4.15 -13.80 -8.15
N HIS A 169 4.86 -14.18 -9.23
CA HIS A 169 5.81 -15.28 -9.20
C HIS A 169 6.91 -15.06 -8.15
N LYS A 170 7.49 -13.85 -8.10
CA LYS A 170 8.52 -13.49 -7.11
C LYS A 170 8.02 -13.60 -5.67
N ILE A 171 6.76 -13.24 -5.41
CA ILE A 171 6.14 -13.37 -4.09
C ILE A 171 5.93 -14.85 -3.74
N SER A 172 5.38 -15.65 -4.66
CA SER A 172 5.16 -17.08 -4.44
C SER A 172 6.46 -17.82 -4.13
N VAL A 173 7.50 -17.61 -4.93
CA VAL A 173 8.82 -18.22 -4.70
C VAL A 173 9.42 -17.80 -3.35
N ARG A 174 9.25 -16.54 -2.94
CA ARG A 174 9.71 -16.09 -1.61
C ARG A 174 8.93 -16.73 -0.48
N ALA A 175 7.61 -16.86 -0.62
CA ALA A 175 6.76 -17.51 0.37
C ALA A 175 7.12 -18.99 0.52
N GLU A 176 7.28 -19.73 -0.59
CA GLU A 176 7.70 -21.13 -0.60
C GLU A 176 9.07 -21.30 0.07
N LYS A 177 10.05 -20.47 -0.29
CA LYS A 177 11.38 -20.51 0.35
C LYS A 177 11.32 -20.22 1.84
N LYS A 178 10.46 -19.30 2.27
CA LYS A 178 10.28 -18.99 3.70
C LYS A 178 9.68 -20.18 4.44
N VAL A 179 8.60 -20.77 3.93
CA VAL A 179 7.95 -21.94 4.53
C VAL A 179 8.90 -23.14 4.56
N ALA A 180 9.60 -23.43 3.46
CA ALA A 180 10.58 -24.50 3.41
C ALA A 180 11.74 -24.27 4.41
N GLY A 181 12.17 -23.02 4.58
CA GLY A 181 13.17 -22.63 5.57
C GLY A 181 12.69 -22.86 7.01
N GLU A 182 11.45 -22.46 7.33
CA GLU A 182 10.83 -22.67 8.65
C GLU A 182 10.68 -24.17 8.96
N LEU A 183 10.17 -24.97 8.02
CA LEU A 183 10.03 -26.42 8.17
C LEU A 183 11.38 -27.11 8.35
N ASN A 184 12.41 -26.72 7.60
CA ASN A 184 13.75 -27.29 7.73
C ASN A 184 14.38 -26.91 9.07
N ALA A 185 14.21 -25.66 9.53
CA ALA A 185 14.67 -25.23 10.84
C ALA A 185 13.99 -26.01 11.97
N GLU A 186 12.68 -26.23 11.87
CA GLU A 186 11.94 -27.04 12.84
C GLU A 186 12.37 -28.51 12.80
N PHE A 187 12.53 -29.09 11.62
CA PHE A 187 13.00 -30.48 11.47
C PHE A 187 14.39 -30.67 12.07
N ARG A 188 15.33 -29.75 11.81
CA ARG A 188 16.68 -29.76 12.42
C ARG A 188 16.60 -29.64 13.94
N ARG A 189 15.70 -28.79 14.47
CA ARG A 189 15.48 -28.66 15.91
C ARG A 189 14.99 -29.98 16.53
N VAL A 190 14.00 -30.64 15.92
CA VAL A 190 13.46 -31.91 16.42
C VAL A 190 14.47 -33.04 16.30
N GLN A 191 15.17 -33.16 15.17
CA GLN A 191 16.22 -34.16 14.99
C GLN A 191 17.39 -33.97 15.96
N GLY A 192 17.79 -32.73 16.23
CA GLY A 192 18.78 -32.44 17.26
C GLY A 192 18.36 -32.95 18.65
N LYS A 193 17.09 -32.75 19.02
CA LYS A 193 16.53 -33.25 20.29
C LYS A 193 16.48 -34.77 20.36
N ASN A 194 15.96 -35.41 19.30
CA ASN A 194 15.92 -36.87 19.22
C ASN A 194 17.32 -37.49 19.27
N GLY A 195 18.30 -36.86 18.60
CA GLY A 195 19.70 -37.29 18.64
C GLY A 195 20.29 -37.24 20.05
N ILE A 196 19.97 -36.21 20.84
CA ILE A 196 20.40 -36.11 22.23
C ILE A 196 19.72 -37.19 23.09
N LEU A 197 18.42 -37.43 22.90
CA LEU A 197 17.68 -38.46 23.65
C LEU A 197 18.20 -39.87 23.35
N VAL A 198 18.49 -40.19 22.08
CA VAL A 198 19.07 -41.48 21.69
C VAL A 198 20.44 -41.64 22.34
N LYS A 199 21.32 -40.63 22.27
CA LYS A 199 22.63 -40.67 22.94
C LYS A 199 22.51 -40.90 24.45
N LEU A 200 21.58 -40.21 25.09
CA LEU A 200 21.32 -40.36 26.53
C LEU A 200 20.83 -41.77 26.87
N ALA A 201 19.86 -42.30 26.10
CA ALA A 201 19.31 -43.63 26.31
C ALA A 201 20.37 -44.73 26.06
N THR A 202 21.18 -44.59 25.02
CA THR A 202 22.28 -45.52 24.72
C THR A 202 23.30 -45.54 25.86
N ALA A 203 23.77 -44.38 26.31
CA ALA A 203 24.73 -44.30 27.41
C ALA A 203 24.16 -44.86 28.73
N ALA A 204 22.86 -44.66 29.00
CA ALA A 204 22.20 -45.24 30.17
C ALA A 204 22.06 -46.78 30.09
N LEU A 205 21.94 -47.35 28.89
CA LEU A 205 21.87 -48.80 28.69
C LEU A 205 23.26 -49.47 28.70
N GLU A 206 24.30 -48.79 28.23
CA GLU A 206 25.68 -49.33 28.21
C GLU A 206 26.32 -49.34 29.60
N LEU A 207 26.03 -48.35 30.45
CA LEU A 207 26.66 -48.17 31.76
C LEU A 207 25.60 -47.97 32.87
N PRO A 208 24.83 -49.01 33.24
CA PRO A 208 23.68 -48.88 34.14
C PRO A 208 24.06 -48.64 35.61
N GLU A 209 25.22 -49.13 36.06
CA GLU A 209 25.69 -49.06 37.45
C GLU A 209 26.68 -47.90 37.69
N GLU A 210 27.09 -47.18 36.63
CA GLU A 210 28.01 -46.06 36.78
C GLU A 210 27.33 -44.79 37.26
N ILE A 211 28.10 -43.94 37.96
CA ILE A 211 27.63 -42.62 38.36
C ILE A 211 27.37 -41.73 37.14
N VAL A 212 26.22 -41.02 37.13
CA VAL A 212 25.76 -40.11 36.06
C VAL A 212 26.85 -39.16 35.57
N ARG A 213 27.67 -38.64 36.49
CA ARG A 213 28.76 -37.71 36.17
C ARG A 213 29.86 -38.33 35.28
N LYS A 214 30.06 -39.65 35.34
CA LYS A 214 31.05 -40.38 34.52
C LYS A 214 30.42 -41.00 33.27
N ALA A 215 29.17 -41.48 33.36
CA ALA A 215 28.51 -42.17 32.25
C ALA A 215 27.78 -41.22 31.27
N LEU A 216 27.05 -40.21 31.78
CA LEU A 216 26.14 -39.40 30.96
C LEU A 216 26.69 -38.02 30.59
N TYR A 217 27.33 -37.33 31.54
CA TYR A 217 27.83 -35.97 31.32
C TYR A 217 28.91 -35.82 30.24
N PRO A 218 29.77 -36.83 29.97
CA PRO A 218 30.69 -36.77 28.83
C PRO A 218 29.99 -36.83 27.46
N VAL A 219 28.84 -37.51 27.38
CA VAL A 219 28.09 -37.71 26.13
C VAL A 219 27.10 -36.57 25.89
N VAL A 220 26.46 -36.09 26.96
CA VAL A 220 25.53 -34.96 26.95
C VAL A 220 25.91 -34.04 28.10
N GLY A 221 26.52 -32.88 27.78
CA GLY A 221 27.02 -31.95 28.80
C GLY A 221 25.93 -31.44 29.75
N GLU A 222 26.31 -31.16 30.99
CA GLU A 222 25.40 -30.70 32.07
C GLU A 222 24.60 -29.44 31.67
N ARG A 223 25.27 -28.45 31.08
CA ARG A 223 24.60 -27.22 30.57
C ARG A 223 23.54 -27.53 29.52
N THR A 224 23.78 -28.48 28.63
CA THR A 224 22.82 -28.89 27.61
C THR A 224 21.55 -29.50 28.24
N LEU A 225 21.69 -30.25 29.34
CA LEU A 225 20.55 -30.80 30.09
C LEU A 225 19.76 -29.69 30.82
N GLU A 226 20.45 -28.73 31.43
CA GLU A 226 19.82 -27.55 32.04
C GLU A 226 19.03 -26.73 31.02
N ASP A 227 19.62 -26.50 29.84
CA ASP A 227 18.98 -25.79 28.73
C ASP A 227 17.73 -26.53 28.24
N ILE A 228 17.78 -27.87 28.13
CA ILE A 228 16.63 -28.70 27.76
C ILE A 228 15.50 -28.58 28.80
N ILE A 229 15.84 -28.59 30.09
CA ILE A 229 14.85 -28.43 31.17
C ILE A 229 14.23 -27.03 31.15
N ALA A 230 15.03 -25.99 30.93
CA ALA A 230 14.56 -24.62 30.81
C ALA A 230 13.62 -24.45 29.60
N GLU A 231 14.00 -24.99 28.43
CA GLU A 231 13.18 -24.96 27.22
C GLU A 231 11.87 -25.75 27.40
N ALA A 232 11.91 -26.92 28.05
CA ALA A 232 10.72 -27.72 28.33
C ALA A 232 9.71 -26.96 29.22
N LYS A 233 10.19 -26.30 30.28
CA LYS A 233 9.36 -25.46 31.16
C LYS A 233 8.77 -24.26 30.44
N ALA A 234 9.54 -23.63 29.53
CA ALA A 234 9.06 -22.52 28.71
C ALA A 234 7.95 -22.96 27.74
N ASN A 235 8.14 -24.08 27.05
CA ASN A 235 7.12 -24.67 26.16
C ASN A 235 5.85 -25.06 26.92
N GLU A 236 5.96 -25.61 28.13
CA GLU A 236 4.79 -25.95 28.95
C GLU A 236 3.98 -24.70 29.30
N LYS A 237 4.65 -23.59 29.65
CA LYS A 237 4.00 -22.30 29.92
C LYS A 237 3.31 -21.73 28.68
N GLU A 238 3.93 -21.84 27.52
CA GLU A 238 3.34 -21.40 26.25
C GLU A 238 2.12 -22.25 25.88
N LEU A 239 2.22 -23.58 26.01
CA LEU A 239 1.12 -24.51 25.77
C LEU A 239 -0.06 -24.22 26.71
N ARG A 240 0.18 -24.05 28.01
CA ARG A 240 -0.85 -23.66 28.99
C ARG A 240 -1.52 -22.34 28.64
N THR A 241 -0.77 -21.39 28.08
CA THR A 241 -1.30 -20.10 27.64
C THR A 241 -2.21 -20.27 26.42
N ARG A 242 -1.80 -21.05 25.42
CA ARG A 242 -2.62 -21.37 24.24
C ARG A 242 -3.91 -22.14 24.60
N VAL A 243 -3.83 -23.10 25.52
CA VAL A 243 -5.01 -23.82 26.02
C VAL A 243 -5.97 -22.87 26.73
N ARG A 244 -5.45 -21.94 27.55
CA ARG A 244 -6.28 -20.92 28.21
C ARG A 244 -6.94 -19.96 27.23
N THR A 245 -6.25 -19.55 26.16
CA THR A 245 -6.87 -18.67 25.15
C THR A 245 -7.98 -19.39 24.39
N LEU A 246 -7.76 -20.66 24.01
CA LEU A 246 -8.80 -21.47 23.36
C LEU A 246 -10.01 -21.69 24.29
N GLN A 247 -9.77 -21.99 25.57
CA GLN A 247 -10.83 -22.13 26.57
C GLN A 247 -11.55 -20.80 26.89
N ALA A 248 -10.87 -19.67 26.78
CA ALA A 248 -11.48 -18.35 26.98
C ALA A 248 -12.36 -17.93 25.79
N ASP A 249 -12.00 -18.35 24.58
CA ASP A 249 -12.82 -18.14 23.38
C ASP A 249 -14.05 -19.07 23.35
N ASP A 250 -13.92 -20.33 23.78
CA ASP A 250 -15.06 -21.24 24.00
C ASP A 250 -15.95 -20.84 25.20
N GLY A 251 -15.38 -20.09 26.16
CA GLY A 251 -16.07 -19.61 27.36
C GLY A 251 -16.85 -18.30 27.20
N ARG A 252 -16.81 -17.64 26.03
CA ARG A 252 -17.72 -16.52 25.76
C ARG A 252 -19.14 -17.08 25.61
N PRO A 253 -20.13 -16.65 26.41
CA PRO A 253 -21.50 -17.03 26.16
C PRO A 253 -21.84 -16.56 24.75
N GLY A 254 -22.16 -17.51 23.86
CA GLY A 254 -22.59 -17.19 22.51
C GLY A 254 -23.68 -16.11 22.54
N PRO A 255 -23.86 -15.32 21.48
CA PRO A 255 -24.75 -14.16 21.47
C PRO A 255 -26.15 -14.44 22.04
N ALA A 256 -26.64 -15.67 21.88
CA ALA A 256 -27.89 -16.16 22.47
C ALA A 256 -27.95 -16.17 24.01
N GLU A 257 -26.88 -16.55 24.69
CA GLU A 257 -26.85 -16.60 26.17
C GLU A 257 -26.58 -15.20 26.76
N ALA A 258 -25.80 -14.37 26.08
CA ALA A 258 -25.67 -12.94 26.38
C ALA A 258 -27.04 -12.22 26.25
N LEU A 259 -27.80 -12.50 25.19
CA LEU A 259 -29.17 -12.01 25.00
C LEU A 259 -30.14 -12.51 26.08
N ARG A 260 -30.04 -13.79 26.49
CA ARG A 260 -30.85 -14.33 27.61
C ARG A 260 -30.55 -13.61 28.92
N ARG A 261 -29.28 -13.35 29.24
CA ARG A 261 -28.89 -12.61 30.46
C ARG A 261 -29.33 -11.15 30.41
N LEU A 262 -29.23 -10.50 29.25
CA LEU A 262 -29.71 -9.12 29.04
C LEU A 262 -31.24 -9.04 29.20
N ARG A 263 -31.98 -9.99 28.61
CA ARG A 263 -33.43 -10.11 28.77
C ARG A 263 -33.82 -10.32 30.23
N HIS A 264 -33.12 -11.15 30.98
CA HIS A 264 -33.37 -11.34 32.42
C HIS A 264 -33.12 -10.07 33.23
N ARG A 265 -32.06 -9.29 32.92
CA ARG A 265 -31.80 -7.99 33.56
C ARG A 265 -32.89 -6.96 33.24
N LEU A 266 -33.32 -6.88 31.98
CA LEU A 266 -34.38 -5.95 31.56
C LEU A 266 -35.73 -6.30 32.19
N LEU A 267 -36.07 -7.59 32.30
CA LEU A 267 -37.29 -8.05 32.98
C LEU A 267 -37.26 -7.74 34.49
N ARG A 268 -36.11 -7.87 35.16
CA ARG A 268 -35.94 -7.43 36.56
C ARG A 268 -36.08 -5.91 36.71
N ARG A 269 -35.52 -5.12 35.79
CA ARG A 269 -35.63 -3.66 35.81
C ARG A 269 -37.06 -3.18 35.57
N ARG A 270 -37.82 -3.86 34.71
CA ARG A 270 -39.24 -3.58 34.46
C ARG A 270 -40.13 -3.92 35.67
N ARG A 271 -39.82 -5.00 36.42
CA ARG A 271 -40.49 -5.32 37.68
C ARG A 271 -40.11 -4.34 38.82
N GLY A 272 -38.87 -3.86 38.87
CA GLY A 272 -38.44 -2.82 39.82
C GLY A 272 -39.03 -1.43 39.55
N GLY A 273 -39.19 -1.04 38.27
CA GLY A 273 -39.79 0.24 37.89
C GLY A 273 -41.30 0.34 38.18
N ALA A 274 -42.02 -0.78 38.18
CA ALA A 274 -43.44 -0.82 38.54
C ALA A 274 -43.69 -0.57 40.04
N ALA A 275 -42.71 -0.85 40.91
CA ALA A 275 -42.79 -0.51 42.34
C ALA A 275 -42.60 1.00 42.57
N GLY A 276 -41.70 1.65 41.83
CA GLY A 276 -41.46 3.10 41.92
C GLY A 276 -42.64 3.96 41.45
N ALA A 277 -43.36 3.53 40.40
CA ALA A 277 -44.50 4.26 39.87
C ALA A 277 -45.75 4.26 40.79
N ARG A 278 -45.87 3.27 41.70
CA ARG A 278 -46.95 3.26 42.71
C ARG A 278 -46.68 4.21 43.88
N GLY A 279 -45.41 4.52 44.19
CA GLY A 279 -45.04 5.53 45.18
C GLY A 279 -45.36 6.97 44.73
N ALA A 280 -45.08 7.29 43.47
CA ALA A 280 -45.29 8.64 42.92
C ALA A 280 -46.78 9.03 42.80
N ARG A 281 -47.69 8.08 42.56
CA ARG A 281 -49.15 8.35 42.53
C ARG A 281 -49.76 8.62 43.91
N ARG A 282 -49.08 8.30 45.01
CA ARG A 282 -49.54 8.61 46.38
C ARG A 282 -49.21 10.04 46.82
N LEU A 283 -48.27 10.71 46.13
CA LEU A 283 -47.84 12.08 46.43
C LEU A 283 -48.64 13.15 45.67
N ALA A 284 -49.35 12.81 44.60
CA ALA A 284 -50.16 13.74 43.81
C ALA A 284 -51.62 13.95 44.30
N ARG A 285 -51.99 13.40 45.48
CA ARG A 285 -53.34 13.57 46.09
C ARG A 285 -53.38 14.49 47.33
N ARG A 286 -52.29 15.17 47.68
CA ARG A 286 -52.33 16.23 48.70
C ARG A 286 -52.51 17.58 48.01
N GLY A 287 -53.76 18.07 48.00
CA GLY A 287 -54.11 19.43 47.60
C GLY A 287 -53.54 20.50 48.53
N PRO A 288 -53.58 21.79 48.10
CA PRO A 288 -52.79 22.87 48.69
C PRO A 288 -53.41 23.43 49.97
N GLN A 289 -52.60 23.68 51.01
CA GLN A 289 -52.97 24.53 52.14
C GLN A 289 -52.62 26.01 51.86
N PRO A 290 -53.46 26.97 52.30
CA PRO A 290 -53.25 28.39 52.06
C PRO A 290 -52.26 29.05 53.03
N ARG A 291 -51.70 30.14 52.53
CA ARG A 291 -50.60 30.99 53.02
C ARG A 291 -50.79 31.54 54.44
N GLN A 292 -49.70 31.55 55.21
CA GLN A 292 -49.44 32.58 56.23
C GLN A 292 -48.16 33.35 55.88
N ARG A 293 -48.25 34.68 55.93
CA ARG A 293 -47.17 35.64 55.68
C ARG A 293 -46.17 35.63 56.84
N PRO A 294 -44.92 36.05 56.59
CA PRO A 294 -44.27 36.92 57.56
C PRO A 294 -43.69 38.17 56.88
N GLY A 295 -43.98 39.33 57.49
CA GLY A 295 -43.23 40.56 57.28
C GLY A 295 -42.10 40.66 58.31
N GLY A 296 -41.16 41.58 58.08
CA GLY A 296 -40.30 42.12 59.14
C GLY A 296 -38.80 42.10 58.85
N ALA A 297 -38.34 43.22 58.28
CA ALA A 297 -37.20 44.04 58.75
C ALA A 297 -35.80 43.41 58.96
N HIS A 298 -34.92 43.80 58.03
CA HIS A 298 -33.60 44.44 58.17
C HIS A 298 -32.41 43.80 58.95
N PRO A 299 -31.17 44.07 58.48
CA PRO A 299 -29.93 43.37 58.86
C PRO A 299 -29.04 44.18 59.82
N VAL A 300 -28.10 43.50 60.49
CA VAL A 300 -26.93 44.12 61.12
C VAL A 300 -25.65 43.35 60.76
N ARG A 301 -24.61 44.13 60.52
CA ARG A 301 -23.31 43.84 59.91
C ARG A 301 -22.23 43.86 61.00
N ALA A 302 -21.28 42.92 60.95
CA ALA A 302 -19.93 43.01 61.57
C ALA A 302 -19.06 41.97 60.82
N VAL A 303 -18.01 42.26 60.05
CA VAL A 303 -16.78 43.07 60.19
C VAL A 303 -15.72 42.45 61.10
N ARG A 304 -14.55 42.21 60.45
CA ARG A 304 -13.16 41.99 60.92
C ARG A 304 -12.80 40.56 61.36
N ALA A 305 -11.57 40.05 61.19
CA ALA A 305 -10.37 40.39 60.39
C ALA A 305 -9.25 39.41 60.82
N GLY A 306 -8.22 39.24 59.97
CA GLY A 306 -6.90 38.71 60.33
C GLY A 306 -6.60 37.33 59.70
N GLY A 307 -5.63 37.11 58.82
CA GLY A 307 -4.55 37.96 58.30
C GLY A 307 -3.15 37.49 58.75
N ALA A 308 -2.29 37.20 57.76
CA ALA A 308 -0.85 36.88 57.81
C ALA A 308 -0.50 35.43 58.20
N ALA A 309 0.48 34.74 57.61
CA ALA A 309 1.26 34.90 56.38
C ALA A 309 1.91 33.52 56.11
#